data_AF-A0A968MP41-F1
#
_entry.id   AF-A0A968MP41-F1
#
_cell.length_a   1.000
_cell.length_b   1.000
_cell.length_c   1.000
_cell.angle_alpha   90.00
_cell.angle_beta   90.00
_cell.angle_gamma   90.00
#
_symmetry.space_group_name_H-M   'P 1'
#
loop_
_entity.id
_entity.type
_entity.pdbx_description
1 polymer ?
#
loop_
_entity_poly.entity_id
_entity_poly.type
_entity_poly.pdbx_seq_one_letter_code
_entity_poly.pdbx_strand_id
1 'polypeptide(L)'
;MIDPLRILFVGGSSEVGMNATLYLQGGEGVLVDFGALLQDQGASCIQRIVPGLEPFPARGRRLVAVVITHGHEDHIGALPHLLDRLKVPVYAPPFALGLVRARLERDHPEVQADLRPLRPRTPIRLGPFEVEWVAVTHSIPDTGMVLLRSSAGAVLHTGDFKLDEAPTSGSTDYERLAQIGDEGLDLLLADSTNARAERSKLVGERGPRRRSPTRSPEPRVVSWSPSCLRTSIGCARSSASRGRPADASSPLERRSSATGISRSARD
;
A
#
# COMPACT_ATOMS: atom_id res chain seq x y z
N MET A 1 -28.34 3.30 -2.90
CA MET A 1 -27.37 2.40 -2.21
C MET A 1 -26.02 3.10 -2.22
N ILE A 2 -25.15 2.82 -1.25
CA ILE A 2 -23.76 3.29 -1.28
C ILE A 2 -22.97 2.34 -2.20
N ASP A 3 -22.22 2.88 -3.14
CA ASP A 3 -21.33 2.07 -3.98
C ASP A 3 -20.19 1.48 -3.14
N PRO A 4 -19.86 0.18 -3.26
CA PRO A 4 -18.81 -0.43 -2.47
C PRO A 4 -17.42 0.06 -2.91
N LEU A 5 -16.57 0.38 -1.93
CA LEU A 5 -15.14 0.54 -2.16
C LEU A 5 -14.53 -0.81 -2.57
N ARG A 6 -13.77 -0.81 -3.67
CA ARG A 6 -12.96 -1.96 -4.11
C ARG A 6 -11.50 -1.56 -4.09
N ILE A 7 -10.66 -2.42 -3.51
CA ILE A 7 -9.21 -2.23 -3.46
C ILE A 7 -8.60 -3.33 -4.31
N LEU A 8 -7.76 -2.95 -5.27
CA LEU A 8 -7.09 -3.85 -6.21
C LEU A 8 -5.59 -3.62 -6.09
N PHE A 9 -4.86 -4.62 -5.63
CA PHE A 9 -3.40 -4.63 -5.69
C PHE A 9 -3.00 -4.96 -7.14
N VAL A 10 -2.45 -3.97 -7.85
CA VAL A 10 -1.99 -4.08 -9.24
C VAL A 10 -0.55 -4.62 -9.28
N GLY A 11 0.23 -4.37 -8.23
CA GLY A 11 1.55 -4.96 -7.96
C GLY A 11 1.93 -4.84 -6.47
N GLY A 12 3.02 -5.48 -6.05
CA GLY A 12 3.59 -5.36 -4.69
C GLY A 12 2.93 -6.19 -3.58
N SER A 13 1.76 -6.78 -3.80
CA SER A 13 1.06 -7.57 -2.75
C SER A 13 1.64 -8.96 -2.46
N SER A 14 2.69 -9.39 -3.16
CA SER A 14 3.34 -10.70 -2.97
C SER A 14 4.84 -10.70 -3.31
N GLU A 15 5.42 -9.51 -3.46
CA GLU A 15 6.81 -9.29 -3.88
C GLU A 15 7.31 -7.95 -3.29
N VAL A 16 8.62 -7.77 -3.19
CA VAL A 16 9.20 -6.47 -2.80
C VAL A 16 9.54 -5.72 -4.08
N GLY A 17 8.64 -4.83 -4.50
CA GLY A 17 8.73 -4.12 -5.77
C GLY A 17 7.36 -3.84 -6.39
N MET A 18 7.31 -3.00 -7.42
CA MET A 18 6.08 -2.74 -8.21
C MET A 18 4.87 -2.30 -7.38
N ASN A 19 5.06 -1.53 -6.29
CA ASN A 19 3.94 -1.11 -5.44
C ASN A 19 2.95 -0.25 -6.24
N ALA A 20 1.71 -0.74 -6.33
CA ALA A 20 0.62 -0.10 -7.07
C ALA A 20 -0.73 -0.60 -6.53
N THR A 21 -1.47 0.24 -5.81
CA THR A 21 -2.78 -0.10 -5.23
C THR A 21 -3.88 0.82 -5.72
N LEU A 22 -4.87 0.26 -6.41
CA LEU A 22 -5.99 0.98 -7.00
C LEU A 22 -7.24 0.90 -6.13
N TYR A 23 -7.73 2.06 -5.69
CA TYR A 23 -8.98 2.26 -4.96
C TYR A 23 -10.07 2.68 -5.94
N LEU A 24 -11.16 1.93 -6.04
CA LEU A 24 -12.29 2.17 -6.95
C LEU A 24 -13.62 2.32 -6.20
N GLN A 25 -14.40 3.33 -6.55
CA GLN A 25 -15.79 3.49 -6.11
C GLN A 25 -16.59 4.26 -7.17
N GLY A 26 -17.85 3.88 -7.43
CA GLY A 26 -18.72 4.59 -8.38
C GLY A 26 -18.21 4.65 -9.84
N GLY A 27 -17.23 3.81 -10.21
CA GLY A 27 -16.55 3.85 -11.51
C GLY A 27 -15.33 4.77 -11.56
N GLU A 28 -15.11 5.62 -10.55
CA GLU A 28 -13.93 6.46 -10.42
C GLU A 28 -12.86 5.80 -9.53
N GLY A 29 -11.60 6.16 -9.77
CA GLY A 29 -10.46 5.54 -9.10
C GLY A 29 -9.34 6.49 -8.70
N VAL A 30 -8.67 6.16 -7.61
CA VAL A 30 -7.38 6.74 -7.21
C VAL A 30 -6.36 5.60 -7.11
N LEU A 31 -5.22 5.78 -7.77
CA LEU A 31 -4.08 4.87 -7.67
C LEU A 31 -3.11 5.41 -6.62
N VAL A 32 -2.72 4.59 -5.65
CA VAL A 32 -1.60 4.90 -4.75
C VAL A 32 -0.37 4.13 -5.20
N ASP A 33 0.68 4.89 -5.50
CA ASP A 33 1.97 4.47 -6.08
C ASP A 33 1.87 3.76 -7.45
N PHE A 34 2.98 3.80 -8.20
CA PHE A 34 3.16 3.03 -9.42
C PHE A 34 4.66 2.75 -9.66
N GLY A 35 5.17 1.80 -8.88
CA GLY A 35 6.57 1.43 -8.83
C GLY A 35 7.07 0.51 -9.93
N ALA A 36 8.39 0.33 -10.00
CA ALA A 36 9.01 -0.72 -10.80
C ALA A 36 9.83 -1.67 -9.90
N LEU A 37 9.90 -2.95 -10.28
CA LEU A 37 10.85 -3.91 -9.72
C LEU A 37 12.10 -3.89 -10.61
N LEU A 38 13.26 -3.73 -9.99
CA LEU A 38 14.55 -3.90 -10.66
C LEU A 38 15.08 -5.31 -10.33
N GLN A 39 15.23 -6.14 -11.34
CA GLN A 39 15.77 -7.49 -11.22
C GLN A 39 17.13 -7.56 -11.93
N ASP A 40 18.17 -7.94 -11.18
CA ASP A 40 19.49 -8.24 -11.73
C ASP A 40 19.43 -9.55 -12.52
N GLN A 41 19.86 -9.51 -13.78
CA GLN A 41 19.95 -10.69 -14.66
C GLN A 41 21.42 -11.15 -14.86
N GLY A 42 22.37 -10.54 -14.13
CA GLY A 42 23.79 -10.72 -14.34
C GLY A 42 24.31 -9.97 -15.58
N ALA A 43 25.61 -10.11 -15.85
CA ALA A 43 26.29 -9.54 -17.03
C ALA A 43 26.01 -8.03 -17.27
N SER A 44 25.87 -7.25 -16.18
CA SER A 44 25.54 -5.82 -16.20
C SER A 44 24.16 -5.49 -16.82
N CYS A 45 23.24 -6.45 -16.88
CA CYS A 45 21.88 -6.26 -17.35
C CYS A 45 20.90 -6.17 -16.16
N ILE A 46 20.24 -5.03 -16.01
CA ILE A 46 19.16 -4.83 -15.04
C ILE A 46 17.84 -4.79 -15.80
N GLN A 47 16.95 -5.74 -15.51
CA GLN A 47 15.60 -5.73 -16.05
C GLN A 47 14.67 -4.88 -15.17
N ARG A 48 13.94 -3.97 -15.80
CA ARG A 48 12.84 -3.22 -15.18
C ARG A 48 11.53 -3.94 -15.46
N ILE A 49 10.84 -4.38 -14.41
CA ILE A 49 9.50 -4.97 -14.47
C ILE A 49 8.52 -3.92 -13.93
N VAL A 50 7.36 -3.78 -14.58
CA VAL A 50 6.35 -2.76 -14.24
C VAL A 50 4.96 -3.40 -14.12
N PRO A 51 4.04 -2.84 -13.30
CA PRO A 51 2.70 -3.38 -13.17
C PRO A 51 1.89 -3.31 -14.48
N GLY A 52 1.00 -4.28 -14.67
CA GLY A 52 0.06 -4.30 -15.79
C GLY A 52 -0.92 -3.13 -15.77
N LEU A 53 -1.29 -2.64 -16.95
CA LEU A 53 -2.21 -1.51 -17.10
C LEU A 53 -3.67 -1.92 -17.39
N GLU A 54 -3.95 -3.21 -17.51
CA GLU A 54 -5.27 -3.80 -17.75
C GLU A 54 -6.38 -3.34 -16.78
N PRO A 55 -6.11 -2.99 -15.50
CA PRO A 55 -7.12 -2.39 -14.62
C PRO A 55 -7.64 -1.01 -15.06
N PHE A 56 -6.91 -0.32 -15.94
CA PHE A 56 -7.16 1.06 -16.37
C PHE A 56 -7.38 1.18 -17.89
N PRO A 57 -8.15 2.16 -18.37
CA PRO A 57 -9.50 2.54 -17.96
C PRO A 57 -10.53 1.56 -18.58
N ALA A 58 -10.49 0.28 -18.19
CA ALA A 58 -11.39 -0.72 -18.74
C ALA A 58 -12.85 -0.56 -18.23
N ARG A 59 -13.83 -0.76 -19.13
CA ARG A 59 -15.27 -0.89 -18.81
C ARG A 59 -15.89 0.31 -18.06
N GLY A 60 -15.73 1.52 -18.63
CA GLY A 60 -16.38 2.73 -18.10
C GLY A 60 -15.79 3.23 -16.78
N ARG A 61 -14.57 2.80 -16.44
CA ARG A 61 -13.84 3.27 -15.26
C ARG A 61 -12.90 4.40 -15.61
N ARG A 62 -12.77 5.38 -14.70
CA ARG A 62 -11.88 6.53 -14.86
C ARG A 62 -10.89 6.61 -13.72
N LEU A 63 -9.60 6.62 -14.04
CA LEU A 63 -8.56 7.01 -13.08
C LEU A 63 -8.60 8.54 -12.93
N VAL A 64 -8.86 9.01 -11.72
CA VAL A 64 -8.99 10.44 -11.40
C VAL A 64 -7.63 11.07 -11.09
N ALA A 65 -6.79 10.33 -10.37
CA ALA A 65 -5.48 10.77 -9.91
C ALA A 65 -4.57 9.59 -9.57
N VAL A 66 -3.27 9.85 -9.58
CA VAL A 66 -2.25 9.04 -8.89
C VAL A 66 -1.81 9.80 -7.65
N VAL A 67 -1.60 9.12 -6.54
CA VAL A 67 -1.12 9.66 -5.26
C VAL A 67 0.13 8.90 -4.87
N ILE A 68 1.21 9.59 -4.55
CA ILE A 68 2.51 8.98 -4.25
C ILE A 68 2.83 9.10 -2.76
N THR A 69 3.21 7.98 -2.15
CA THR A 69 3.63 7.91 -0.74
C THR A 69 5.02 8.52 -0.54
N HIS A 70 5.99 8.12 -1.38
CA HIS A 70 7.38 8.57 -1.34
C HIS A 70 8.15 8.28 -2.65
N GLY A 71 9.42 8.71 -2.70
CA GLY A 71 10.23 8.73 -3.93
C GLY A 71 11.06 7.49 -4.26
N HIS A 72 10.87 6.33 -3.63
CA HIS A 72 11.64 5.12 -3.98
C HIS A 72 11.23 4.52 -5.34
N GLU A 73 12.14 3.78 -5.96
CA GLU A 73 11.97 3.24 -7.32
C GLU A 73 10.81 2.24 -7.44
N ASP A 74 10.57 1.47 -6.40
CA ASP A 74 9.45 0.56 -6.23
C ASP A 74 8.13 1.25 -5.87
N HIS A 75 8.09 2.60 -5.86
CA HIS A 75 6.87 3.42 -5.73
C HIS A 75 6.66 4.41 -6.89
N ILE A 76 7.73 4.91 -7.53
CA ILE A 76 7.66 5.86 -8.67
C ILE A 76 8.23 5.34 -10.00
N GLY A 77 8.88 4.18 -10.00
CA GLY A 77 9.69 3.68 -11.12
C GLY A 77 8.95 3.35 -12.40
N ALA A 78 7.63 3.12 -12.35
CA ALA A 78 6.81 2.85 -13.54
C ALA A 78 5.96 4.05 -13.97
N LEU A 79 5.97 5.18 -13.24
CA LEU A 79 5.14 6.35 -13.56
C LEU A 79 5.27 6.85 -15.01
N PRO A 80 6.47 6.91 -15.64
CA PRO A 80 6.55 7.30 -17.05
C PRO A 80 5.76 6.36 -17.98
N HIS A 81 5.76 5.05 -17.71
CA HIS A 81 4.99 4.07 -18.48
C HIS A 81 3.48 4.25 -18.35
N LEU A 82 3.02 4.69 -17.16
CA LEU A 82 1.63 5.05 -16.92
C LEU A 82 1.25 6.35 -17.64
N LEU A 83 2.08 7.39 -17.53
CA LEU A 83 1.81 8.76 -17.98
C LEU A 83 1.95 8.96 -19.49
N ASP A 84 2.76 8.13 -20.15
CA ASP A 84 2.77 7.99 -21.62
C ASP A 84 1.34 7.70 -22.12
N ARG A 85 0.69 6.68 -21.54
CA ARG A 85 -0.60 6.14 -21.99
C ARG A 85 -1.82 6.83 -21.38
N LEU A 86 -1.74 7.29 -20.13
CA LEU A 86 -2.86 7.86 -19.38
C LEU A 86 -2.53 9.28 -18.91
N LYS A 87 -3.30 10.26 -19.39
CA LYS A 87 -3.20 11.65 -18.93
C LYS A 87 -3.99 11.83 -17.64
N VAL A 88 -3.29 11.70 -16.52
CA VAL A 88 -3.82 11.74 -15.15
C VAL A 88 -2.91 12.64 -14.28
N PRO A 89 -3.47 13.47 -13.38
CA PRO A 89 -2.66 14.23 -12.44
C PRO A 89 -1.99 13.32 -11.40
N VAL A 90 -0.71 13.58 -11.14
CA VAL A 90 0.08 12.92 -10.09
C VAL A 90 0.23 13.88 -8.93
N TYR A 91 -0.32 13.48 -7.78
CA TYR A 91 -0.16 14.16 -6.50
C TYR A 91 0.95 13.48 -5.72
N ALA A 92 2.01 14.21 -5.40
CA ALA A 92 3.15 13.64 -4.67
C ALA A 92 3.84 14.69 -3.79
N PRO A 93 4.58 14.25 -2.75
CA PRO A 93 5.45 15.13 -2.00
C PRO A 93 6.50 15.84 -2.91
N PRO A 94 6.97 17.05 -2.53
CA PRO A 94 7.92 17.83 -3.33
C PRO A 94 9.18 17.07 -3.74
N PHE A 95 9.79 16.30 -2.83
CA PHE A 95 10.98 15.50 -3.15
C PHE A 95 10.70 14.45 -4.23
N ALA A 96 9.60 13.69 -4.11
CA ALA A 96 9.21 12.69 -5.10
C ALA A 96 8.87 13.34 -6.46
N LEU A 97 8.22 14.50 -6.48
CA LEU A 97 7.99 15.25 -7.72
C LEU A 97 9.29 15.68 -8.42
N GLY A 98 10.32 16.05 -7.65
CA GLY A 98 11.64 16.35 -8.19
C GLY A 98 12.25 15.15 -8.91
N LEU A 99 12.19 13.97 -8.29
CA LEU A 99 12.68 12.71 -8.89
C LEU A 99 11.89 12.32 -10.14
N VAL A 100 10.56 12.41 -10.10
CA VAL A 100 9.68 12.10 -11.25
C VAL A 100 9.95 13.07 -12.40
N ARG A 101 10.04 14.38 -12.14
CA ARG A 101 10.35 15.39 -13.16
C ARG A 101 11.71 15.13 -13.81
N ALA A 102 12.76 14.94 -13.02
CA ALA A 102 14.11 14.69 -13.55
C ALA A 102 14.20 13.39 -14.37
N ARG A 103 13.39 12.37 -14.04
CA ARG A 103 13.26 11.15 -14.84
C ARG A 103 12.56 11.40 -16.18
N LEU A 104 11.43 12.13 -16.17
CA LEU A 104 10.70 12.47 -17.39
C LEU A 104 11.58 13.31 -18.33
N GLU A 105 12.23 14.36 -17.82
CA GLU A 105 13.10 15.24 -18.60
C GLU A 105 14.29 14.50 -19.24
N ARG A 106 14.83 13.46 -18.57
CA ARG A 106 16.00 12.70 -19.05
C ARG A 106 15.63 11.54 -19.98
N ASP A 107 14.63 10.75 -19.61
CA ASP A 107 14.35 9.45 -20.23
C ASP A 107 13.08 9.46 -21.11
N HIS A 108 12.18 10.42 -20.91
CA HIS A 108 10.84 10.50 -21.53
C HIS A 108 10.40 11.94 -21.82
N PRO A 109 11.20 12.77 -22.53
CA PRO A 109 10.93 14.20 -22.70
C PRO A 109 9.62 14.51 -23.45
N GLU A 110 9.06 13.54 -24.17
CA GLU A 110 7.74 13.59 -24.81
C GLU A 110 6.55 13.49 -23.83
N VAL A 111 6.77 12.93 -22.62
CA VAL A 111 5.70 12.65 -21.65
C VAL A 111 5.38 13.89 -20.82
N GLN A 112 4.38 14.64 -21.28
CA GLN A 112 3.78 15.72 -20.48
C GLN A 112 2.99 15.14 -19.29
N ALA A 113 3.32 15.60 -18.09
CA ALA A 113 2.74 15.16 -16.82
C ALA A 113 2.20 16.33 -15.99
N ASP A 114 0.98 16.21 -15.47
CA ASP A 114 0.37 17.15 -14.52
C ASP A 114 0.82 16.80 -13.10
N LEU A 115 1.90 17.45 -12.64
CA LEU A 115 2.60 17.17 -11.39
C LEU A 115 2.19 18.16 -10.29
N ARG A 116 1.49 17.70 -9.26
CA ARG A 116 0.85 18.53 -8.22
C ARG A 116 1.41 18.22 -6.83
N PRO A 117 1.92 19.22 -6.08
CA PRO A 117 2.52 18.97 -4.77
C PRO A 117 1.46 18.63 -3.72
N LEU A 118 1.69 17.55 -2.97
CA LEU A 118 0.98 17.26 -1.72
C LEU A 118 1.57 18.09 -0.57
N ARG A 119 0.74 18.31 0.46
CA ARG A 119 1.14 18.91 1.73
C ARG A 119 0.55 18.10 2.88
N PRO A 120 1.27 17.93 4.01
CA PRO A 120 0.71 17.33 5.21
C PRO A 120 -0.59 17.99 5.65
N ARG A 121 -1.50 17.23 6.27
CA ARG A 121 -2.76 17.71 6.86
C ARG A 121 -3.62 18.58 5.91
N THR A 122 -3.48 18.38 4.60
CA THR A 122 -4.20 19.14 3.56
C THR A 122 -5.04 18.17 2.73
N PRO A 123 -6.31 17.89 3.13
CA PRO A 123 -7.18 17.01 2.37
C PRO A 123 -7.49 17.57 0.98
N ILE A 124 -7.52 16.70 -0.03
CA ILE A 124 -7.88 17.02 -1.41
C ILE A 124 -9.00 16.12 -1.90
N ARG A 125 -9.92 16.67 -2.71
CA ARG A 125 -11.05 15.92 -3.27
C ARG A 125 -10.67 15.31 -4.61
N LEU A 126 -10.68 13.98 -4.70
CA LEU A 126 -10.33 13.20 -5.89
C LEU A 126 -11.49 12.27 -6.26
N GLY A 127 -12.48 12.81 -6.98
CA GLY A 127 -13.71 12.09 -7.35
C GLY A 127 -14.56 11.77 -6.11
N PRO A 128 -14.89 10.49 -5.83
CA PRO A 128 -15.63 10.09 -4.63
C PRO A 128 -14.77 10.14 -3.36
N PHE A 129 -13.44 10.22 -3.49
CA PHE A 129 -12.49 10.20 -2.40
C PHE A 129 -12.15 11.59 -1.88
N GLU A 130 -12.03 11.71 -0.57
CA GLU A 130 -11.17 12.71 0.07
C GLU A 130 -9.85 12.01 0.42
N VAL A 131 -8.73 12.63 0.08
CA VAL A 131 -7.40 12.07 0.27
C VAL A 131 -6.54 13.04 1.07
N GLU A 132 -5.95 12.56 2.15
CA GLU A 132 -5.09 13.32 3.04
C GLU A 132 -3.72 12.62 3.14
N TRP A 133 -2.63 13.40 2.98
CA TRP A 133 -1.27 12.90 3.11
C TRP A 133 -0.74 13.20 4.52
N VAL A 134 -0.18 12.19 5.20
CA VAL A 134 0.23 12.26 6.60
C VAL A 134 1.71 11.90 6.72
N ALA A 135 2.53 12.84 7.15
CA ALA A 135 4.00 12.68 7.14
C ALA A 135 4.48 11.56 8.08
N VAL A 136 5.38 10.70 7.60
CA VAL A 136 6.04 9.66 8.39
C VAL A 136 7.53 9.55 8.02
N THR A 137 8.35 9.11 8.97
CA THR A 137 9.78 8.88 8.70
C THR A 137 10.00 7.63 7.87
N HIS A 138 10.97 7.65 6.96
CA HIS A 138 11.47 6.49 6.22
C HIS A 138 12.95 6.72 5.84
N SER A 139 13.52 5.90 4.95
CA SER A 139 14.89 6.08 4.45
C SER A 139 15.07 7.17 3.37
N ILE A 140 13.99 7.82 2.93
CA ILE A 140 14.01 8.90 1.94
C ILE A 140 13.25 10.13 2.47
N PRO A 141 13.60 11.38 2.06
CA PRO A 141 12.83 12.57 2.40
C PRO A 141 11.39 12.55 1.85
N ASP A 142 10.53 13.33 2.49
CA ASP A 142 9.11 13.46 2.21
C ASP A 142 8.37 12.13 1.99
N THR A 143 8.36 11.26 3.00
CA THR A 143 7.51 10.05 3.02
C THR A 143 6.23 10.31 3.82
N GLY A 144 5.12 9.71 3.38
CA GLY A 144 3.83 9.85 4.05
C GLY A 144 2.84 8.75 3.74
N MET A 145 1.99 8.49 4.74
CA MET A 145 0.81 7.65 4.60
C MET A 145 -0.29 8.38 3.81
N VAL A 146 -1.14 7.62 3.14
CA VAL A 146 -2.30 8.12 2.38
C VAL A 146 -3.57 7.68 3.10
N LEU A 147 -4.28 8.64 3.68
CA LEU A 147 -5.61 8.44 4.25
C LEU A 147 -6.66 8.72 3.18
N LEU A 148 -7.45 7.70 2.84
CA LEU A 148 -8.54 7.75 1.88
C LEU A 148 -9.87 7.65 2.61
N ARG A 149 -10.67 8.71 2.60
CA ARG A 149 -12.06 8.71 3.09
C ARG A 149 -13.03 8.68 1.91
N SER A 150 -14.08 7.88 2.00
CA SER A 150 -15.18 7.88 1.04
C SER A 150 -16.52 7.56 1.72
N SER A 151 -17.62 7.60 0.97
CA SER A 151 -18.94 7.25 1.49
C SER A 151 -19.07 5.77 1.91
N ALA A 152 -18.08 4.92 1.62
CA ALA A 152 -18.03 3.52 2.02
C ALA A 152 -17.10 3.23 3.21
N GLY A 153 -16.38 4.23 3.73
CA GLY A 153 -15.49 4.09 4.89
C GLY A 153 -14.17 4.87 4.76
N ALA A 154 -13.31 4.72 5.78
CA ALA A 154 -11.97 5.29 5.83
C ALA A 154 -10.88 4.20 5.79
N VAL A 155 -9.88 4.39 4.92
CA VAL A 155 -8.73 3.50 4.75
C VAL A 155 -7.44 4.27 4.94
N LEU A 156 -6.57 3.83 5.85
CA LEU A 156 -5.20 4.32 5.95
C LEU A 156 -4.27 3.36 5.21
N HIS A 157 -3.62 3.84 4.16
CA HIS A 157 -2.54 3.13 3.46
C HIS A 157 -1.20 3.70 3.93
N THR A 158 -0.38 2.91 4.62
CA THR A 158 0.84 3.44 5.25
C THR A 158 1.91 3.85 4.23
N GLY A 159 1.91 3.26 3.03
CA GLY A 159 3.13 3.16 2.23
C GLY A 159 4.24 2.46 3.04
N ASP A 160 5.48 2.60 2.59
CA ASP A 160 6.61 2.25 3.44
C ASP A 160 6.75 3.29 4.54
N PHE A 161 6.97 2.82 5.77
CA PHE A 161 7.16 3.70 6.90
C PHE A 161 8.12 3.12 7.92
N LYS A 162 8.55 4.01 8.80
CA LYS A 162 9.29 3.69 10.00
C LYS A 162 8.88 4.70 11.06
N LEU A 163 8.97 4.29 12.32
CA LEU A 163 8.81 5.18 13.47
C LEU A 163 10.21 5.41 14.03
N ASP A 164 10.88 6.46 13.54
CA ASP A 164 12.20 6.88 14.02
C ASP A 164 12.02 8.12 14.91
N GLU A 165 12.50 8.04 16.15
CA GLU A 165 12.42 9.14 17.14
C GLU A 165 13.53 10.19 16.92
N ALA A 166 14.58 9.84 16.16
CA ALA A 166 15.70 10.73 15.82
C ALA A 166 16.00 10.67 14.30
N PRO A 167 15.05 11.04 13.44
CA PRO A 167 15.24 10.99 12.00
C PRO A 167 16.26 12.02 11.52
N THR A 168 17.02 11.65 10.48
CA THR A 168 17.96 12.58 9.80
C THR A 168 17.26 13.50 8.80
N SER A 169 16.00 13.22 8.44
CA SER A 169 15.18 14.03 7.53
C SER A 169 13.70 13.76 7.77
N GLY A 170 12.87 14.80 7.72
CA GLY A 170 11.44 14.71 7.99
C GLY A 170 11.11 14.40 9.45
N SER A 171 9.83 14.21 9.74
CA SER A 171 9.32 13.82 11.06
C SER A 171 8.00 13.08 10.92
N THR A 172 7.72 12.12 11.80
CA THR A 172 6.42 11.46 11.85
C THR A 172 5.39 12.34 12.56
N ASP A 173 4.24 12.54 11.93
CA ASP A 173 3.13 13.30 12.47
C ASP A 173 2.29 12.46 13.45
N TYR A 174 2.88 12.17 14.62
CA TYR A 174 2.25 11.36 15.67
C TYR A 174 0.94 11.97 16.19
N GLU A 175 0.83 13.30 16.23
CA GLU A 175 -0.41 13.98 16.62
C GLU A 175 -1.52 13.67 15.61
N ARG A 176 -1.24 13.77 14.30
CA ARG A 176 -2.26 13.47 13.30
C ARG A 176 -2.63 11.99 13.27
N LEU A 177 -1.66 11.09 13.46
CA LEU A 177 -1.91 9.66 13.56
C LEU A 177 -2.81 9.30 14.77
N ALA A 178 -2.63 9.99 15.91
CA ALA A 178 -3.51 9.82 17.07
C ALA A 178 -4.95 10.28 16.76
N GLN A 179 -5.11 11.47 16.16
CA GLN A 179 -6.42 11.99 15.73
C GLN A 179 -7.13 11.04 14.75
N ILE A 180 -6.40 10.41 13.82
CA ILE A 180 -6.95 9.42 12.89
C ILE A 180 -7.41 8.15 13.63
N GLY A 181 -6.71 7.77 14.71
CA GLY A 181 -7.14 6.71 15.62
C GLY A 181 -8.45 7.04 16.34
N ASP A 182 -8.62 8.29 16.77
CA ASP A 182 -9.84 8.78 17.43
C ASP A 182 -11.02 8.98 16.46
N GLU A 183 -10.75 9.40 15.21
CA GLU A 183 -11.74 9.45 14.11
C GLU A 183 -12.28 8.06 13.75
N GLY A 184 -11.42 7.04 13.83
CA GLY A 184 -11.72 5.66 13.47
C GLY A 184 -11.39 5.31 12.02
N LEU A 185 -10.97 4.06 11.80
CA LEU A 185 -10.64 3.50 10.49
C LEU A 185 -11.38 2.18 10.26
N ASP A 186 -11.92 1.99 9.05
CA ASP A 186 -12.50 0.71 8.62
C ASP A 186 -11.43 -0.28 8.17
N LEU A 187 -10.29 0.22 7.66
CA LEU A 187 -9.17 -0.60 7.18
C LEU A 187 -7.82 0.10 7.34
N LEU A 188 -6.81 -0.66 7.77
CA LEU A 188 -5.40 -0.31 7.73
C LEU A 188 -4.68 -1.23 6.74
N LEU A 189 -4.03 -0.65 5.73
CA LEU A 189 -3.14 -1.33 4.80
C LEU A 189 -1.70 -0.94 5.15
N ALA A 190 -1.01 -1.84 5.87
CA ALA A 190 0.30 -1.59 6.45
C ALA A 190 1.43 -2.29 5.68
N ASP A 191 2.59 -1.63 5.60
CA ASP A 191 3.86 -2.25 5.20
C ASP A 191 4.12 -3.52 6.02
N SER A 192 4.56 -4.57 5.33
CA SER A 192 4.87 -5.88 5.89
C SER A 192 6.32 -6.32 5.67
N THR A 193 7.14 -5.50 5.00
CA THR A 193 8.54 -5.78 4.61
C THR A 193 9.38 -6.24 5.80
N ASN A 194 9.19 -5.60 6.96
CA ASN A 194 9.89 -5.94 8.20
C ASN A 194 9.01 -6.66 9.24
N ALA A 195 7.84 -7.20 8.88
CA ALA A 195 6.90 -7.82 9.82
C ALA A 195 7.44 -9.06 10.55
N ARG A 196 8.54 -9.66 10.07
CA ARG A 196 9.24 -10.79 10.72
C ARG A 196 10.50 -10.34 11.50
N ALA A 197 10.81 -9.06 11.55
CA ALA A 197 11.97 -8.53 12.25
C ALA A 197 11.61 -8.12 13.68
N GLU A 198 12.35 -8.65 14.66
CA GLU A 198 12.20 -8.30 16.09
C GLU A 198 12.42 -6.82 16.40
N ARG A 199 13.15 -6.09 15.53
CA ARG A 199 13.46 -4.66 15.67
C ARG A 199 13.64 -4.01 14.30
N SER A 200 13.13 -2.79 14.15
CA SER A 200 13.54 -1.88 13.06
C SER A 200 14.95 -1.36 13.32
N LYS A 201 15.74 -1.12 12.25
CA LYS A 201 17.09 -0.54 12.35
C LYS A 201 16.97 0.98 12.33
N LEU A 202 17.13 1.66 13.47
CA LEU A 202 17.03 3.13 13.52
C LEU A 202 18.15 3.81 12.70
N VAL A 203 17.91 4.99 12.13
CA VAL A 203 18.93 5.63 11.25
C VAL A 203 20.18 5.99 12.07
N GLY A 204 19.98 6.40 13.33
CA GLY A 204 21.05 6.63 14.31
C GLY A 204 21.73 5.37 14.88
N GLU A 205 21.17 4.17 14.70
CA GLU A 205 21.72 2.90 15.24
C GLU A 205 22.93 2.36 14.45
N ARG A 206 23.55 3.17 13.59
CA ARG A 206 24.91 2.88 13.10
C ARG A 206 26.00 3.11 14.17
N GLY A 207 25.63 3.61 15.36
CA GLY A 207 26.44 3.63 16.58
C GLY A 207 26.12 2.50 17.59
N PRO A 208 26.86 2.40 18.71
CA PRO A 208 26.75 1.27 19.64
C PRO A 208 25.42 1.22 20.42
N ARG A 209 24.84 0.01 20.48
CA ARG A 209 23.45 -0.28 20.90
C ARG A 209 23.15 0.00 22.39
N ARG A 210 21.91 0.40 22.70
CA ARG A 210 21.27 0.29 24.04
C ARG A 210 19.87 -0.36 23.96
N ARG A 211 19.30 -0.71 25.12
CA ARG A 211 18.18 -1.69 25.28
C ARG A 211 16.80 -1.06 25.51
N SER A 212 15.76 -1.87 25.24
CA SER A 212 14.29 -1.62 25.32
C SER A 212 13.69 -1.58 26.73
N PRO A 213 12.47 -1.05 26.92
CA PRO A 213 11.20 -1.83 26.83
C PRO A 213 10.12 -1.09 25.96
N THR A 214 8.83 -1.46 25.76
CA THR A 214 7.94 -2.55 26.24
C THR A 214 6.96 -3.01 25.11
N ARG A 215 5.72 -3.47 25.38
CA ARG A 215 4.65 -3.82 24.39
C ARG A 215 3.28 -3.26 24.81
N SER A 216 2.47 -2.81 23.85
CA SER A 216 1.09 -2.28 23.99
C SER A 216 0.10 -3.06 23.10
N PRO A 217 -1.24 -2.97 23.30
CA PRO A 217 -2.19 -3.94 22.73
C PRO A 217 -2.50 -3.73 21.24
N GLU A 218 -2.88 -4.81 20.56
CA GLU A 218 -2.94 -4.91 19.09
C GLU A 218 -4.30 -4.48 18.50
N PRO A 219 -4.32 -3.59 17.49
CA PRO A 219 -5.47 -3.41 16.61
C PRO A 219 -5.59 -4.58 15.63
N ARG A 220 -6.70 -4.68 14.90
CA ARG A 220 -6.89 -5.68 13.83
C ARG A 220 -6.04 -5.31 12.60
N VAL A 221 -4.76 -5.68 12.62
CA VAL A 221 -3.86 -5.56 11.47
C VAL A 221 -4.16 -6.68 10.46
N VAL A 222 -4.53 -6.31 9.22
CA VAL A 222 -4.61 -7.27 8.11
C VAL A 222 -3.26 -7.34 7.42
N SER A 223 -2.32 -8.09 8.01
CA SER A 223 -1.05 -8.41 7.35
C SER A 223 -1.28 -9.46 6.26
N TRP A 224 -1.07 -9.11 4.99
CA TRP A 224 -1.13 -10.10 3.92
C TRP A 224 0.07 -11.05 3.96
N SER A 225 -0.20 -12.35 3.81
CA SER A 225 0.80 -13.42 3.81
C SER A 225 0.50 -14.35 2.62
N PRO A 226 1.50 -14.91 1.90
CA PRO A 226 1.29 -15.63 0.64
C PRO A 226 0.41 -16.89 0.70
N SER A 227 -0.04 -17.33 1.87
CA SER A 227 -0.71 -18.63 2.06
C SER A 227 -2.23 -18.63 1.82
N CYS A 228 -2.87 -17.48 1.56
CA CYS A 228 -4.33 -17.35 1.54
C CYS A 228 -4.91 -16.98 0.16
N LEU A 229 -4.58 -17.75 -0.87
CA LEU A 229 -5.17 -17.63 -2.21
C LEU A 229 -5.77 -18.94 -2.71
N ARG A 230 -6.94 -19.31 -2.17
CA ARG A 230 -7.91 -20.22 -2.81
C ARG A 230 -9.30 -20.21 -2.15
N THR A 231 -10.05 -19.12 -2.30
CA THR A 231 -11.47 -19.17 -2.71
C THR A 231 -12.02 -17.76 -2.95
N SER A 232 -12.90 -17.65 -3.95
CA SER A 232 -13.75 -16.49 -4.17
C SER A 232 -14.99 -16.55 -3.27
N ILE A 233 -15.68 -15.39 -3.14
CA ILE A 233 -17.05 -15.21 -2.60
C ILE A 233 -17.15 -15.03 -1.06
N GLY A 234 -17.89 -13.99 -0.65
CA GLY A 234 -18.58 -13.95 0.64
C GLY A 234 -18.29 -12.72 1.51
N CYS A 235 -19.14 -11.69 1.42
CA CYS A 235 -19.17 -10.62 2.43
C CYS A 235 -19.75 -11.19 3.74
N ALA A 236 -18.89 -11.52 4.70
CA ALA A 236 -19.27 -12.09 5.97
C ALA A 236 -19.69 -11.00 6.98
N ARG A 237 -21.00 -10.92 7.28
CA ARG A 237 -21.49 -10.14 8.42
C ARG A 237 -21.05 -10.83 9.71
N SER A 238 -20.33 -10.13 10.59
CA SER A 238 -19.94 -10.68 11.88
C SER A 238 -21.05 -10.47 12.93
N SER A 239 -21.66 -11.57 13.37
CA SER A 239 -22.41 -11.60 14.63
C SER A 239 -21.45 -11.95 15.76
N ALA A 240 -21.28 -11.04 16.71
CA ALA A 240 -20.43 -11.28 17.88
C ALA A 240 -21.17 -12.13 18.92
N SER A 241 -20.58 -13.23 19.36
CA SER A 241 -20.92 -13.89 20.63
C SER A 241 -19.63 -14.09 21.44
N ARG A 242 -19.69 -13.83 22.75
CA ARG A 242 -18.53 -13.84 23.65
C ARG A 242 -18.38 -15.21 24.31
N GLY A 243 -17.23 -15.85 24.14
CA GLY A 243 -16.81 -17.06 24.87
C GLY A 243 -15.56 -16.80 25.70
N ARG A 244 -15.50 -17.35 26.92
CA ARG A 244 -14.38 -17.24 27.86
C ARG A 244 -13.25 -18.24 27.54
N PRO A 245 -12.00 -18.00 27.99
CA PRO A 245 -10.87 -18.89 27.72
C PRO A 245 -10.90 -20.17 28.58
N ALA A 246 -10.28 -21.23 28.07
CA ALA A 246 -9.99 -22.46 28.79
C ALA A 246 -8.63 -23.03 28.33
N ASP A 247 -8.07 -23.93 29.14
CA ASP A 247 -6.62 -24.15 29.30
C ASP A 247 -5.96 -25.14 28.32
N ALA A 248 -4.63 -25.26 28.43
CA ALA A 248 -3.77 -26.01 27.52
C ALA A 248 -3.69 -27.53 27.77
N SER A 249 -3.64 -28.32 26.68
CA SER A 249 -2.87 -29.57 26.60
C SER A 249 -2.72 -30.07 25.14
N SER A 250 -1.57 -30.68 24.84
CA SER A 250 -1.12 -31.21 23.53
C SER A 250 -1.29 -32.75 23.43
N PRO A 251 -0.76 -33.52 22.43
CA PRO A 251 -0.49 -33.31 20.99
C PRO A 251 -0.96 -34.52 20.08
N LEU A 252 -0.48 -34.60 18.81
CA LEU A 252 -0.61 -35.69 17.81
C LEU A 252 -2.04 -35.92 17.24
N GLU A 253 -2.28 -36.20 15.94
CA GLU A 253 -1.60 -37.12 15.01
C GLU A 253 -1.57 -36.62 13.54
N ARG A 254 -0.77 -37.31 12.71
CA ARG A 254 -0.82 -37.23 11.23
C ARG A 254 -1.79 -38.27 10.69
N ARG A 255 -2.53 -37.98 9.61
CA ARG A 255 -2.88 -38.99 8.59
C ARG A 255 -3.30 -38.37 7.26
N SER A 256 -3.01 -39.09 6.19
CA SER A 256 -3.20 -38.71 4.79
C SER A 256 -3.95 -39.81 4.03
N SER A 257 -5.09 -39.47 3.43
CA SER A 257 -5.71 -40.16 2.28
C SER A 257 -6.92 -39.31 1.82
N ALA A 258 -7.10 -38.93 0.56
CA ALA A 258 -7.13 -39.70 -0.69
C ALA A 258 -8.44 -40.50 -0.89
N THR A 259 -9.47 -39.80 -1.38
CA THR A 259 -10.65 -40.28 -2.12
C THR A 259 -11.39 -39.03 -2.66
N GLY A 260 -12.10 -39.02 -3.78
CA GLY A 260 -12.31 -40.08 -4.77
C GLY A 260 -13.64 -39.90 -5.51
N ILE A 261 -13.59 -39.53 -6.79
CA ILE A 261 -14.49 -39.99 -7.88
C ILE A 261 -16.02 -39.84 -7.66
N SER A 262 -16.68 -38.96 -8.43
CA SER A 262 -17.52 -39.37 -9.58
C SER A 262 -18.42 -38.27 -10.17
N ARG A 263 -18.49 -38.25 -11.53
CA ARG A 263 -19.67 -38.13 -12.41
C ARG A 263 -20.69 -36.98 -12.22
N SER A 264 -21.45 -36.55 -13.24
CA SER A 264 -21.27 -36.51 -14.72
C SER A 264 -22.48 -35.77 -15.30
N ALA A 265 -22.26 -34.94 -16.33
CA ALA A 265 -23.21 -34.56 -17.40
C ALA A 265 -24.70 -34.28 -17.04
N ARG A 266 -25.18 -33.10 -17.45
CA ARG A 266 -25.92 -32.95 -18.71
C ARG A 266 -26.08 -31.48 -19.11
N ASP A 267 -26.11 -31.32 -20.43
CA ASP A 267 -26.67 -30.24 -21.27
C ASP A 267 -26.23 -28.78 -21.00
#